data_AF-X5H3U4-F1
#
_entry.id   AF-X5H3U4-F1
#
_cell.length_a   1.000
_cell.length_b   1.000
_cell.length_c   1.000
_cell.angle_alpha   90.00
_cell.angle_beta   90.00
_cell.angle_gamma   90.00
#
_symmetry.space_group_name_H-M   'P 1'
#
loop_
_entity.id
_entity.type
_entity.pdbx_description
1 polymer ?
#
loop_
_entity_poly.entity_id
_entity_poly.type
_entity_poly.pdbx_seq_one_letter_code
_entity_poly.pdbx_strand_id
1 'polypeptide(L)'
;MESLQEKLRDVVLEHTIKVSIIGALNLSEEKYDELKLETDLASDLGMDSLDAAEIIMRIEEDHDLEEIPEDYARKANTVKHIYDYVLKHCEKPLDKLLNFSDKNYFFKKLITRIAENAGLEVSDLEGVVGMDELKSKLGISDQ
;
A
#
# COMPACT_ATOMS: atom_id res chain seq x y z
N MET A 1 -15.94 12.80 10.13
CA MET A 1 -15.88 11.39 9.67
C MET A 1 -15.04 11.41 8.42
N GLU A 2 -14.04 10.56 8.35
CA GLU A 2 -13.21 10.37 7.15
C GLU A 2 -14.08 9.90 5.98
N SER A 3 -13.88 10.48 4.81
CA SER A 3 -14.64 10.16 3.61
C SER A 3 -14.23 8.78 3.06
N LEU A 4 -15.11 8.14 2.27
CA LEU A 4 -14.76 6.89 1.58
C LEU A 4 -13.59 7.06 0.61
N GLN A 5 -13.41 8.27 0.06
CA GLN A 5 -12.28 8.60 -0.80
C GLN A 5 -10.95 8.61 -0.04
N GLU A 6 -10.91 9.22 1.15
CA GLU A 6 -9.73 9.20 2.02
C GLU A 6 -9.42 7.77 2.47
N LYS A 7 -10.42 7.01 2.92
CA LYS A 7 -10.25 5.59 3.29
C LYS A 7 -9.73 4.74 2.14
N LEU A 8 -10.25 4.94 0.92
CA LEU A 8 -9.77 4.22 -0.26
C LEU A 8 -8.30 4.55 -0.50
N ARG A 9 -7.92 5.83 -0.43
CA ARG A 9 -6.52 6.24 -0.57
C ARG A 9 -5.63 5.56 0.47
N ASP A 10 -6.04 5.56 1.74
CA ASP A 10 -5.26 4.95 2.81
C ASP A 10 -5.08 3.44 2.63
N VAL A 11 -6.16 2.74 2.30
CA VAL A 11 -6.12 1.29 2.05
C VAL A 11 -5.21 0.97 0.87
N VAL A 12 -5.27 1.77 -0.22
CA VAL A 12 -4.42 1.56 -1.39
C VAL A 12 -2.96 1.83 -1.08
N LEU A 13 -2.63 2.94 -0.41
CA LEU A 13 -1.25 3.27 -0.06
C LEU A 13 -0.65 2.25 0.92
N GLU A 14 -1.39 1.88 1.96
CA GLU A 14 -0.93 0.85 2.89
C GLU A 14 -0.71 -0.48 2.18
N HIS A 15 -1.59 -0.85 1.25
CA HIS A 15 -1.45 -2.05 0.45
C HIS A 15 -0.16 -2.02 -0.40
N THR A 16 0.06 -0.94 -1.16
CA THR A 16 1.19 -0.84 -2.07
C THR A 16 2.51 -0.84 -1.30
N ILE A 17 2.57 -0.17 -0.16
CA ILE A 17 3.75 -0.21 0.73
C ILE A 17 4.05 -1.62 1.20
N LYS A 18 3.04 -2.39 1.64
CA LYS A 18 3.26 -3.78 2.06
C LYS A 18 3.79 -4.64 0.91
N VAL A 19 3.22 -4.46 -0.29
CA VAL A 19 3.68 -5.18 -1.49
C VAL A 19 5.11 -4.80 -1.85
N SER A 20 5.48 -3.52 -1.76
CA SER A 20 6.85 -3.05 -1.99
C SER A 20 7.83 -3.65 -0.99
N ILE A 21 7.49 -3.69 0.30
CA ILE A 21 8.33 -4.30 1.34
C ILE A 21 8.54 -5.79 1.08
N ILE A 22 7.45 -6.53 0.81
CA ILE A 22 7.53 -7.96 0.50
C ILE A 22 8.37 -8.21 -0.75
N GLY A 23 8.18 -7.38 -1.78
CA GLY A 23 8.89 -7.49 -3.05
C GLY A 23 10.37 -7.11 -2.96
N ALA A 24 10.73 -6.08 -2.19
CA ALA A 24 12.12 -5.67 -1.99
C ALA A 24 12.94 -6.79 -1.35
N LEU A 25 12.38 -7.45 -0.35
CA LEU A 25 13.04 -8.47 0.45
C LEU A 25 12.77 -9.89 0.00
N ASN A 26 11.99 -10.06 -1.07
CA ASN A 26 11.55 -11.36 -1.59
C ASN A 26 10.93 -12.26 -0.49
N LEU A 27 10.08 -11.68 0.36
CA LEU A 27 9.36 -12.40 1.41
C LEU A 27 8.21 -13.24 0.82
N SER A 28 7.72 -14.20 1.59
CA SER A 28 6.51 -14.95 1.21
C SER A 28 5.27 -14.04 1.23
N GLU A 29 4.30 -14.33 0.35
CA GLU A 29 3.03 -13.59 0.27
C GLU A 29 2.25 -13.58 1.60
N GLU A 30 2.45 -14.62 2.42
CA GLU A 30 1.84 -14.77 3.76
C GLU A 30 2.24 -13.63 4.72
N LYS A 31 3.39 -12.98 4.50
CA LYS A 31 3.82 -11.83 5.32
C LYS A 31 2.92 -10.61 5.18
N TYR A 32 2.08 -10.55 4.13
CA TYR A 32 1.18 -9.42 3.91
C TYR A 32 0.24 -9.15 5.09
N ASP A 33 -0.29 -10.20 5.73
CA ASP A 33 -1.21 -10.05 6.86
C ASP A 33 -0.45 -9.78 8.18
N GLU A 34 0.84 -10.13 8.26
CA GLU A 34 1.70 -9.90 9.43
C GLU A 34 2.27 -8.48 9.47
N LEU A 35 2.48 -7.86 8.31
CA LEU A 35 2.91 -6.48 8.20
C LEU A 35 1.78 -5.56 8.67
N LYS A 36 2.00 -4.85 9.77
CA LYS A 36 1.11 -3.83 10.31
C LYS A 36 1.84 -2.49 10.35
N LEU A 37 1.10 -1.40 10.52
CA LEU A 37 1.70 -0.06 10.60
C LEU A 37 2.71 0.02 11.76
N GLU A 38 2.41 -0.64 12.88
CA GLU A 38 3.27 -0.73 14.06
C GLU A 38 4.47 -1.69 13.91
N THR A 39 4.54 -2.50 12.83
CA THR A 39 5.66 -3.43 12.62
C THR A 39 6.97 -2.67 12.52
N ASP A 40 7.92 -3.04 13.38
CA ASP A 40 9.28 -2.54 13.36
C ASP A 40 10.13 -3.39 12.41
N LEU A 41 10.75 -2.74 11.44
CA LEU A 41 11.50 -3.40 10.38
C LEU A 41 12.72 -4.15 10.94
N ALA A 42 13.42 -3.57 11.92
CA ALA A 42 14.59 -4.19 12.50
C ALA A 42 14.21 -5.31 13.50
N SER A 43 13.32 -5.02 14.46
CA SER A 43 13.04 -5.97 15.53
C SER A 43 12.06 -7.07 15.17
N ASP A 44 11.06 -6.79 14.32
CA ASP A 44 10.01 -7.76 14.00
C ASP A 44 10.30 -8.55 12.73
N LEU A 45 10.96 -7.92 11.75
CA LEU A 45 11.34 -8.55 10.48
C LEU A 45 12.81 -8.97 10.42
N GLY A 46 13.63 -8.57 11.41
CA GLY A 46 15.04 -8.94 11.49
C GLY A 46 15.92 -8.25 10.44
N MET A 47 15.48 -7.09 9.94
CA MET A 47 16.08 -6.41 8.81
C MET A 47 17.30 -5.60 9.21
N ASP A 48 18.31 -5.58 8.34
CA ASP A 48 19.50 -4.77 8.53
C ASP A 48 19.47 -3.45 7.72
N SER A 49 20.57 -2.69 7.77
CA SER A 49 20.67 -1.40 7.08
C SER A 49 20.66 -1.50 5.55
N LEU A 50 21.08 -2.64 4.98
CA LEU A 50 21.05 -2.88 3.55
C LEU A 50 19.60 -3.15 3.12
N ASP A 51 18.90 -4.01 3.87
CA ASP A 51 17.48 -4.29 3.63
C ASP A 51 16.63 -3.02 3.70
N ALA A 52 16.91 -2.14 4.66
CA ALA A 52 16.23 -0.85 4.78
C ALA A 52 16.46 0.04 3.53
N ALA A 53 17.68 0.05 2.98
CA ALA A 53 17.98 0.79 1.76
C ALA A 53 17.23 0.21 0.54
N GLU A 54 17.11 -1.12 0.44
CA GLU A 54 16.34 -1.79 -0.61
C GLU A 54 14.85 -1.48 -0.54
N ILE A 55 14.25 -1.48 0.66
CA ILE A 55 12.86 -1.06 0.83
C ILE A 55 12.69 0.39 0.34
N ILE A 56 13.54 1.30 0.82
CA ILE A 56 13.40 2.74 0.54
C ILE A 56 13.49 3.00 -0.97
N MET A 57 14.50 2.41 -1.64
CA MET A 57 14.65 2.51 -3.10
C MET A 57 13.43 1.96 -3.82
N ARG A 58 12.91 0.80 -3.39
CA ARG A 58 11.72 0.22 -4.00
C ARG A 58 10.47 1.08 -3.79
N ILE A 59 10.32 1.69 -2.62
CA ILE A 59 9.22 2.61 -2.31
C ILE A 59 9.28 3.85 -3.19
N GLU A 60 10.46 4.43 -3.37
CA GLU A 60 10.69 5.56 -4.27
C GLU A 60 10.26 5.25 -5.70
N GLU A 61 10.71 4.11 -6.23
CA GLU A 61 10.38 3.66 -7.58
C GLU A 61 8.88 3.34 -7.76
N ASP A 62 8.29 2.58 -6.84
CA ASP A 62 6.89 2.15 -6.99
C ASP A 62 5.91 3.35 -6.88
N HIS A 63 6.25 4.37 -6.09
CA HIS A 63 5.39 5.52 -5.78
C HIS A 63 5.77 6.82 -6.51
N ASP A 64 6.78 6.79 -7.40
CA ASP A 64 7.35 7.95 -8.10
C ASP A 64 7.74 9.09 -7.13
N LEU A 65 8.37 8.75 -6.00
CA LEU A 65 8.83 9.72 -5.02
C LEU A 65 10.21 10.27 -5.39
N GLU A 66 10.45 11.53 -5.06
CA GLU A 66 11.81 12.06 -4.99
C GLU A 66 12.61 11.31 -3.91
N GLU A 67 13.94 11.28 -4.08
CA GLU A 67 14.89 10.64 -3.16
C GLU A 67 14.56 10.98 -1.70
N ILE A 68 14.25 9.96 -0.92
CA ILE A 68 13.94 10.07 0.50
C ILE A 68 15.24 10.48 1.20
N PRO A 69 15.24 11.62 1.91
CA PRO A 69 16.45 12.09 2.58
C PRO A 69 17.02 11.02 3.50
N GLU A 70 18.34 10.84 3.47
CA GLU A 70 19.03 9.80 4.27
C GLU A 70 18.69 9.90 5.76
N ASP A 71 18.57 11.12 6.30
CA ASP A 71 18.17 11.37 7.69
C ASP A 71 16.76 10.85 8.03
N TYR A 72 15.87 10.81 7.04
CA TYR A 72 14.53 10.24 7.16
C TYR A 72 14.59 8.71 7.05
N ALA A 73 15.29 8.20 6.03
CA ALA A 73 15.48 6.77 5.82
C ALA A 73 16.08 6.08 7.06
N ARG A 74 17.10 6.68 7.69
CA ARG A 74 17.73 6.18 8.93
C ARG A 74 16.80 6.18 10.15
N LYS A 75 15.70 6.93 10.12
CA LYS A 75 14.70 7.00 11.21
C LYS A 75 13.45 6.19 10.90
N ALA A 76 13.30 5.70 9.66
CA ALA A 76 12.15 4.95 9.20
C ALA A 76 12.19 3.51 9.73
N ASN A 77 11.99 3.36 11.04
CA ASN A 77 12.07 2.05 11.70
C ASN A 77 10.79 1.23 11.60
N THR A 78 9.67 1.82 11.19
CA THR A 78 8.37 1.15 11.17
C THR A 78 7.67 1.33 9.82
N VAL A 79 6.76 0.41 9.51
CA VAL A 79 5.90 0.54 8.32
C VAL A 79 5.11 1.85 8.36
N LYS A 80 4.69 2.31 9.55
CA LYS A 80 4.01 3.59 9.74
C LYS A 80 4.83 4.78 9.27
N HIS A 81 6.14 4.81 9.53
CA HIS A 81 6.99 5.90 9.07
C HIS A 81 7.03 5.97 7.54
N ILE A 82 7.20 4.82 6.87
CA ILE A 82 7.16 4.75 5.41
C ILE A 82 5.80 5.22 4.91
N TYR A 83 4.72 4.72 5.51
CA TYR A 83 3.36 5.12 5.17
C TYR A 83 3.12 6.62 5.32
N ASP A 84 3.53 7.23 6.42
CA ASP A 84 3.32 8.66 6.65
C ASP A 84 4.11 9.51 5.64
N TYR A 85 5.30 9.06 5.23
CA TYR A 85 6.05 9.70 4.17
C TYR A 85 5.32 9.61 2.83
N VAL A 86 4.97 8.40 2.40
CA VAL A 86 4.27 8.15 1.14
C VAL A 86 2.95 8.91 1.10
N LEU A 87 2.16 8.88 2.18
CA LEU A 87 0.87 9.59 2.25
C LEU A 87 1.03 11.09 1.98
N LYS A 88 2.09 11.70 2.52
CA LYS A 88 2.36 13.13 2.42
C LYS A 88 3.01 13.54 1.09
N HIS A 89 3.79 12.66 0.47
CA HIS A 89 4.64 13.01 -0.67
C HIS A 89 4.24 12.33 -1.99
N CYS A 90 3.42 11.28 -1.95
CA CYS A 90 2.97 10.57 -3.16
C CYS A 90 1.82 11.32 -3.83
N GLU A 91 2.12 12.01 -4.93
CA GLU A 91 1.12 12.65 -5.80
C GLU A 91 0.58 11.70 -6.88
N LYS A 92 1.14 10.48 -6.96
CA LYS A 92 0.78 9.49 -7.96
C LYS A 92 -0.71 9.11 -7.85
N PRO A 93 -1.46 9.15 -8.96
CA PRO A 93 -2.85 8.72 -8.98
C PRO A 93 -3.01 7.25 -8.60
N LEU A 94 -4.07 6.90 -7.86
CA LEU A 94 -4.30 5.54 -7.36
C LEU A 94 -4.43 4.50 -8.48
N ASP A 95 -4.91 4.88 -9.67
CA ASP A 95 -5.00 3.99 -10.84
C ASP A 95 -3.62 3.59 -11.38
N LYS A 96 -2.57 4.38 -11.08
CA LYS A 96 -1.18 4.08 -11.46
C LYS A 96 -0.43 3.24 -10.43
N LEU A 97 -0.97 3.15 -9.21
CA LEU A 97 -0.43 2.31 -8.14
C LEU A 97 -1.00 0.88 -8.18
N LEU A 98 -2.09 0.66 -8.93
CA LEU A 98 -2.80 -0.61 -8.96
C LEU A 98 -2.77 -1.23 -10.35
N ASN A 99 -2.47 -2.53 -10.39
CA ASN A 99 -2.61 -3.32 -11.61
C ASN A 99 -3.91 -4.14 -11.58
N PHE A 100 -4.98 -3.58 -12.13
CA PHE A 100 -6.28 -4.26 -12.20
C PHE A 100 -6.30 -5.49 -13.12
N SER A 101 -5.29 -5.65 -14.00
CA SER A 101 -5.20 -6.82 -14.88
C SER A 101 -4.59 -8.03 -14.18
N ASP A 102 -3.82 -7.82 -13.11
CA ASP A 102 -3.18 -8.88 -12.35
C ASP A 102 -4.02 -9.25 -11.13
N LYS A 103 -4.75 -10.38 -11.21
CA LYS A 103 -5.61 -10.90 -10.13
C LYS A 103 -4.88 -11.84 -9.18
N ASN A 104 -3.63 -11.50 -8.87
CA ASN A 104 -2.77 -12.26 -7.96
C ASN A 104 -3.28 -12.24 -6.50
N TYR A 105 -2.53 -12.87 -5.61
CA TYR A 105 -2.82 -12.93 -4.18
C TYR A 105 -2.99 -11.54 -3.56
N PHE A 106 -2.06 -10.62 -3.82
CA PHE A 106 -2.09 -9.26 -3.27
C PHE A 106 -3.31 -8.48 -3.75
N PHE A 107 -3.65 -8.56 -5.03
CA PHE A 107 -4.84 -7.89 -5.56
C PHE A 107 -6.11 -8.38 -4.88
N LYS A 108 -6.25 -9.69 -4.65
CA LYS A 108 -7.39 -10.24 -3.90
C LYS A 108 -7.44 -9.70 -2.47
N LYS A 109 -6.30 -9.64 -1.78
CA LYS A 109 -6.19 -9.04 -0.44
C LYS A 109 -6.59 -7.57 -0.41
N LEU A 110 -6.17 -6.79 -1.40
CA LEU A 110 -6.58 -5.40 -1.55
C LEU A 110 -8.10 -5.29 -1.65
N ILE A 111 -8.70 -6.05 -2.57
CA ILE A 111 -10.15 -6.03 -2.80
C ILE A 111 -10.92 -6.42 -1.53
N THR A 112 -10.48 -7.45 -0.80
CA THR A 112 -11.07 -7.83 0.48
C THR A 112 -11.04 -6.68 1.49
N ARG A 113 -9.88 -6.02 1.67
CA ARG A 113 -9.74 -4.90 2.61
C ARG A 113 -10.59 -3.69 2.21
N ILE A 114 -10.70 -3.40 0.90
CA ILE A 114 -11.55 -2.32 0.40
C ILE A 114 -13.02 -2.64 0.68
N ALA A 115 -13.47 -3.87 0.41
CA ALA A 115 -14.84 -4.31 0.66
C ALA A 115 -15.20 -4.17 2.15
N GLU A 116 -14.33 -4.65 3.05
CA GLU A 116 -14.50 -4.55 4.50
C GLU A 116 -14.61 -3.09 4.97
N ASN A 117 -13.75 -2.20 4.46
CA ASN A 117 -13.78 -0.78 4.83
C ASN A 117 -15.01 -0.03 4.29
N ALA A 118 -15.55 -0.50 3.17
CA ALA A 118 -16.75 0.06 2.55
C ALA A 118 -18.06 -0.57 3.07
N GLY A 119 -17.98 -1.68 3.82
CA GLY A 119 -19.16 -2.46 4.22
C GLY A 119 -19.84 -3.17 3.05
N LEU A 120 -19.06 -3.60 2.05
CA LEU A 120 -19.51 -4.33 0.87
C LEU A 120 -19.12 -5.81 0.96
N GLU A 121 -19.77 -6.65 0.17
CA GLU A 121 -19.35 -8.04 0.01
C GLU A 121 -18.15 -8.09 -0.97
N VAL A 122 -17.20 -9.00 -0.73
CA VAL A 122 -16.02 -9.15 -1.61
C VAL A 122 -16.44 -9.46 -3.05
N SER A 123 -17.50 -10.26 -3.23
CA SER A 123 -18.08 -10.59 -4.53
C SER A 123 -18.57 -9.38 -5.32
N ASP A 124 -18.90 -8.27 -4.66
CA ASP A 124 -19.30 -7.03 -5.33
C ASP A 124 -18.11 -6.39 -6.06
N LEU A 125 -16.89 -6.66 -5.61
CA LEU A 125 -15.66 -6.05 -6.10
C LEU A 125 -14.72 -7.00 -6.87
N GLU A 126 -14.88 -8.33 -6.80
CA GLU A 126 -13.98 -9.29 -7.47
C GLU A 126 -13.82 -9.07 -8.98
N GLY A 127 -14.85 -8.53 -9.64
CA GLY A 127 -14.88 -8.28 -11.08
C GLY A 127 -14.27 -6.95 -11.53
N VAL A 128 -13.85 -6.06 -10.62
CA VAL A 128 -13.44 -4.70 -11.01
C VAL A 128 -12.20 -4.70 -11.92
N VAL A 129 -12.30 -4.03 -13.07
CA VAL A 129 -11.20 -3.96 -14.05
C VAL A 129 -10.51 -2.59 -14.11
N GLY A 130 -10.98 -1.62 -13.31
CA GLY A 130 -10.38 -0.29 -13.26
C GLY A 130 -10.85 0.55 -12.09
N MET A 131 -10.18 1.69 -11.90
CA MET A 131 -10.44 2.61 -10.80
C MET A 131 -11.84 3.23 -10.87
N ASP A 132 -12.33 3.58 -12.07
CA ASP A 132 -13.66 4.19 -12.23
C ASP A 132 -14.78 3.22 -11.80
N GLU A 133 -14.66 1.94 -12.15
CA GLU A 133 -15.61 0.91 -11.74
C GLU A 133 -15.56 0.69 -10.22
N LEU A 134 -14.35 0.66 -9.65
CA LEU A 134 -14.15 0.54 -8.21
C LEU A 134 -14.80 1.72 -7.48
N LYS A 135 -14.52 2.96 -7.88
CA LYS A 135 -15.13 4.17 -7.30
C LYS A 135 -16.65 4.15 -7.41
N SER A 136 -17.18 3.76 -8.58
CA SER A 136 -18.63 3.65 -8.81
C SER A 136 -19.29 2.67 -7.83
N LYS A 137 -18.69 1.49 -7.64
CA LYS A 137 -19.17 0.48 -6.67
C LYS A 137 -19.08 0.96 -5.22
N LEU A 138 -18.08 1.78 -4.92
CA LEU A 138 -17.91 2.42 -3.61
C LEU A 138 -18.81 3.64 -3.39
N GLY A 139 -19.54 4.08 -4.43
CA GLY A 139 -20.34 5.31 -4.36
C GLY A 139 -19.50 6.58 -4.23
N ILE A 140 -18.23 6.54 -4.66
CA ILE A 140 -17.34 7.71 -4.69
C ILE A 140 -17.63 8.46 -6.00
N SER A 141 -18.17 9.68 -5.87
CA SER A 141 -18.39 10.60 -7.00
C SER A 141 -17.15 11.45 -7.24
N ASP A 142 -16.79 11.68 -8.50
CA ASP A 142 -15.86 12.74 -8.89
C ASP A 142 -16.63 14.08 -8.79
N GLN A 143 -16.74 14.64 -7.58
CA GLN A 143 -17.20 16.03 -7.39
C GLN A 143 -16.04 16.99 -7.50
#